data_AF-A0A2J7R950-F1
#
_entry.id   AF-A0A2J7R950-F1
#
_cell.length_a   1.000
_cell.length_b   1.000
_cell.length_c   1.000
_cell.angle_alpha   90.00
_cell.angle_beta   90.00
_cell.angle_gamma   90.00
#
_symmetry.space_group_name_H-M   'P 1'
#
loop_
_entity.id
_entity.type
_entity.pdbx_description
1 polymer ?
#
loop_
_entity_poly.entity_id
_entity_poly.type
_entity_poly.pdbx_seq_one_letter_code
_entity_poly.pdbx_strand_id
1 'polypeptide(L)'
;MAESVEIEILQAQMEELRDRMDTLRIGDGTRGQSKDVSLVAGIKEWTGESQGKPVHDFLTQIETLAKVSGWTNQDKALIVKVKLQGLALQYLHGREDLGRDGCPYEVLRSALLERFSDKLPDQYYFTSLQEAIQGKMEGAEEFGDRCRKMCQKTIRRVNDEETQRVINEEAERRLLAAYIHGLRGVVGQQVRYQMPNNMDQAVKLAVTIENVEKHQRLREGPRNIFAARQDARCYRCAKPGHYARDCRQAPDHVLTG
;
A
#
# COMPACT_ATOMS: atom_id res chain seq x y z
N MET A 1 2.40 34.82 -54.39
CA MET A 1 0.97 34.46 -54.24
C MET A 1 0.62 33.19 -55.01
N ALA A 2 1.13 32.95 -56.24
CA ALA A 2 0.90 31.69 -56.94
C ALA A 2 1.63 30.49 -56.28
N GLU A 3 2.90 30.66 -55.92
CA GLU A 3 3.71 29.60 -55.28
C GLU A 3 3.21 29.17 -53.90
N SER A 4 2.62 30.10 -53.12
CA SER A 4 2.03 29.77 -51.81
C SER A 4 0.78 28.91 -51.94
N VAL A 5 -0.02 29.16 -52.97
CA VAL A 5 -1.23 28.36 -53.26
C VAL A 5 -0.83 26.97 -53.77
N GLU A 6 0.23 26.87 -54.58
CA GLU A 6 0.79 25.58 -55.01
C GLU A 6 1.32 24.74 -53.83
N ILE A 7 1.97 25.38 -52.85
CA ILE A 7 2.44 24.70 -51.63
C ILE A 7 1.27 24.20 -50.79
N GLU A 8 0.19 24.99 -50.63
CA GLU A 8 -1.01 24.56 -49.88
C GLU A 8 -1.72 23.39 -50.57
N ILE A 9 -1.80 23.39 -51.91
CA ILE A 9 -2.38 22.28 -52.68
C ILE A 9 -1.53 21.01 -52.54
N LEU A 10 -0.20 21.13 -52.61
CA LEU A 10 0.71 20.00 -52.42
C LEU A 10 0.66 19.44 -51.00
N GLN A 11 0.53 20.31 -49.98
CA GLN A 11 0.36 19.89 -48.59
C GLN A 11 -0.96 19.14 -48.38
N ALA A 12 -2.06 19.64 -48.94
CA ALA A 12 -3.36 18.96 -48.89
C ALA A 12 -3.32 17.58 -49.58
N GLN A 13 -2.64 17.48 -50.73
CA GLN A 13 -2.46 16.20 -51.43
C GLN A 13 -1.57 15.22 -50.67
N MET A 14 -0.54 15.72 -49.97
CA MET A 14 0.31 14.90 -49.10
C MET A 14 -0.44 14.38 -47.88
N GLU A 15 -1.31 15.19 -47.28
CA GLU A 15 -2.18 14.80 -46.16
C GLU A 15 -3.19 13.72 -46.61
N GLU A 16 -3.82 13.89 -47.77
CA GLU A 16 -4.75 12.91 -48.36
C GLU A 16 -4.04 11.59 -48.72
N LEU A 17 -2.83 11.65 -49.28
CA LEU A 17 -2.02 10.47 -49.56
C LEU A 17 -1.59 9.76 -48.27
N ARG A 18 -1.29 10.50 -47.20
CA ARG A 18 -0.97 9.93 -45.88
C ARG A 18 -2.18 9.21 -45.28
N ASP A 19 -3.37 9.82 -45.34
CA ASP A 19 -4.62 9.20 -44.85
C ASP A 19 -5.02 7.97 -45.69
N ARG A 20 -4.76 8.01 -47.01
CA ARG A 20 -4.89 6.83 -47.89
C ARG A 20 -3.86 5.74 -47.58
N MET A 21 -2.63 6.10 -47.23
CA MET A 21 -1.62 5.12 -46.82
C MET A 21 -1.94 4.53 -45.45
N ASP A 22 -2.45 5.31 -44.50
CA ASP A 22 -2.89 4.80 -43.20
C ASP A 22 -4.13 3.90 -43.34
N THR A 23 -5.08 4.23 -44.23
CA THR A 23 -6.21 3.33 -44.54
C THR A 23 -5.80 2.07 -45.31
N LEU A 24 -4.77 2.12 -46.16
CA LEU A 24 -4.18 0.92 -46.78
C LEU A 24 -3.33 0.10 -45.80
N ARG A 25 -2.72 0.75 -44.79
CA ARG A 25 -1.98 0.09 -43.70
C ARG A 25 -2.90 -0.65 -42.73
N ILE A 26 -4.18 -0.27 -42.65
CA ILE A 26 -5.23 -1.08 -41.99
C ILE A 26 -5.37 -2.46 -42.67
N GLY A 27 -4.96 -2.61 -43.93
CA GLY A 27 -4.93 -3.87 -44.67
C GLY A 27 -3.67 -4.74 -44.49
N ASP A 28 -2.60 -4.21 -43.88
CA ASP A 28 -1.35 -4.95 -43.60
C ASP A 28 -1.15 -5.19 -42.09
N GLY A 29 -2.23 -5.05 -41.32
CA GLY A 29 -2.32 -5.52 -39.95
C GLY A 29 -2.18 -7.03 -39.94
N THR A 30 -0.97 -7.52 -39.66
CA THR A 30 -0.66 -8.82 -39.07
C THR A 30 -1.76 -9.85 -39.28
N ARG A 31 -1.71 -10.55 -40.42
CA ARG A 31 -2.45 -11.80 -40.65
C ARG A 31 -2.46 -12.63 -39.36
N GLY A 32 -3.63 -12.71 -38.73
CA GLY A 32 -4.01 -13.77 -37.80
C GLY A 32 -3.11 -13.99 -36.57
N GLN A 33 -2.76 -12.97 -35.81
CA GLN A 33 -2.53 -13.22 -34.37
C GLN A 33 -3.91 -13.35 -33.73
N SER A 34 -4.33 -14.60 -33.48
CA SER A 34 -5.52 -14.86 -32.65
C SER A 34 -5.31 -14.14 -31.33
N LYS A 35 -6.04 -13.04 -31.10
CA LYS A 35 -5.98 -12.30 -29.83
C LYS A 35 -6.41 -13.30 -28.76
N ASP A 36 -5.49 -13.66 -27.88
CA ASP A 36 -5.74 -14.68 -26.88
C ASP A 36 -6.76 -14.16 -25.85
N VAL A 37 -8.03 -14.48 -26.08
CA VAL A 37 -9.17 -14.13 -25.22
C VAL A 37 -9.00 -14.73 -23.82
N SER A 38 -8.20 -15.80 -23.67
CA SER A 38 -7.87 -16.41 -22.38
C SER A 38 -7.18 -15.43 -21.44
N LEU A 39 -6.34 -14.54 -21.95
CA LEU A 39 -5.66 -13.52 -21.14
C LEU A 39 -6.63 -12.51 -20.53
N VAL A 40 -7.75 -12.22 -21.21
CA VAL A 40 -8.82 -11.36 -20.70
C VAL A 40 -9.57 -12.04 -19.55
N ALA A 41 -9.76 -13.36 -19.62
CA ALA A 41 -10.37 -14.12 -18.53
C ALA A 41 -9.51 -14.08 -17.25
N GLY A 42 -8.18 -14.01 -17.39
CA GLY A 42 -7.24 -13.87 -16.26
C GLY A 42 -7.26 -12.51 -15.56
N ILE A 43 -7.87 -11.48 -16.15
CA ILE A 43 -8.00 -10.17 -15.52
C ILE A 43 -9.12 -10.22 -14.48
N LYS A 44 -8.76 -10.05 -13.21
CA LYS A 44 -9.72 -9.91 -12.10
C LYS A 44 -10.52 -8.62 -12.25
N GLU A 45 -11.78 -8.70 -11.85
CA GLU A 45 -12.70 -7.57 -11.82
C GLU A 45 -12.24 -6.52 -10.81
N TRP A 46 -12.53 -5.25 -11.08
CA TRP A 46 -12.05 -4.13 -10.28
C TRP A 46 -13.20 -3.24 -9.83
N THR A 47 -13.39 -3.16 -8.49
CA THR A 47 -14.55 -2.50 -7.88
C THR A 47 -14.36 -1.02 -7.61
N GLY A 48 -13.12 -0.52 -7.56
CA GLY A 48 -12.82 0.88 -7.22
C GLY A 48 -12.84 1.20 -5.72
N GLU A 49 -12.79 0.20 -4.85
CA GLU A 49 -12.76 0.41 -3.38
C GLU A 49 -11.44 0.97 -2.87
N SER A 50 -11.50 1.80 -1.81
CA SER A 50 -10.33 2.48 -1.23
C SER A 50 -9.33 1.54 -0.55
N GLN A 51 -9.79 0.39 -0.05
CA GLN A 51 -8.93 -0.65 0.55
C GLN A 51 -8.52 -1.74 -0.47
N GLY A 52 -9.07 -1.68 -1.69
CA GLY A 52 -8.81 -2.65 -2.74
C GLY A 52 -7.53 -2.38 -3.52
N LYS A 53 -7.40 -3.09 -4.66
CA LYS A 53 -6.30 -2.89 -5.61
C LYS A 53 -6.32 -1.44 -6.14
N PRO A 54 -5.20 -0.69 -6.13
CA PRO A 54 -5.15 0.64 -6.71
C PRO A 54 -5.50 0.67 -8.20
N VAL A 55 -6.11 1.76 -8.66
CA VAL A 55 -6.46 1.97 -10.08
C VAL A 55 -5.23 1.87 -10.98
N HIS A 56 -4.08 2.37 -10.52
CA HIS A 56 -2.81 2.31 -11.26
C HIS A 56 -2.37 0.86 -11.53
N ASP A 57 -2.46 -0.03 -10.54
CA ASP A 57 -2.03 -1.43 -10.67
C ASP A 57 -2.98 -2.24 -11.55
N PHE A 58 -4.27 -1.88 -11.54
CA PHE A 58 -5.26 -2.45 -12.45
C PHE A 58 -4.96 -2.06 -13.90
N LEU A 59 -4.74 -0.78 -14.16
CA LEU A 59 -4.41 -0.27 -15.48
C LEU A 59 -3.05 -0.82 -15.99
N THR A 60 -2.04 -0.86 -15.12
CA THR A 60 -0.71 -1.41 -15.45
C THR A 60 -0.79 -2.89 -15.86
N GLN A 61 -1.64 -3.67 -15.20
CA GLN A 61 -1.87 -5.07 -15.57
C GLN A 61 -2.45 -5.17 -16.99
N ILE A 62 -3.44 -4.34 -17.32
CA ILE A 62 -4.04 -4.30 -18.66
C ILE A 62 -3.02 -3.86 -19.71
N GLU A 63 -2.20 -2.85 -19.42
CA GLU A 63 -1.16 -2.38 -20.33
C GLU A 63 -0.07 -3.43 -20.57
N THR A 64 0.29 -4.18 -19.53
CA THR A 64 1.28 -5.26 -19.65
C THR A 64 0.74 -6.39 -20.52
N LEU A 65 -0.52 -6.81 -20.29
CA LEU A 65 -1.18 -7.83 -21.12
C LEU A 65 -1.37 -7.35 -22.55
N ALA A 66 -1.72 -6.08 -22.74
CA ALA A 66 -1.86 -5.47 -24.06
C ALA A 66 -0.54 -5.50 -24.86
N LYS A 67 0.60 -5.29 -24.20
CA LYS A 67 1.92 -5.39 -24.84
C LYS A 67 2.25 -6.82 -25.28
N VAL A 68 1.85 -7.82 -24.49
CA VAL A 68 2.10 -9.24 -24.80
C VAL A 68 1.21 -9.73 -25.95
N SER A 69 -0.02 -9.24 -26.04
CA SER A 69 -1.06 -9.75 -26.94
C SER A 69 -1.40 -8.82 -28.12
N GLY A 70 -0.74 -7.67 -28.23
CA GLY A 70 -0.95 -6.71 -29.32
C GLY A 70 -2.30 -6.00 -29.28
N TRP A 71 -2.89 -5.78 -28.10
CA TRP A 71 -4.19 -5.11 -27.98
C TRP A 71 -4.14 -3.65 -28.42
N THR A 72 -5.12 -3.26 -29.25
CA THR A 72 -5.32 -1.88 -29.67
C THR A 72 -5.85 -1.03 -28.51
N ASN A 73 -5.79 0.30 -28.63
CA ASN A 73 -6.39 1.19 -27.63
C ASN A 73 -7.91 0.96 -27.48
N GLN A 74 -8.60 0.59 -28.55
CA GLN A 74 -10.02 0.25 -28.48
C GLN A 74 -10.26 -1.04 -27.68
N ASP A 75 -9.44 -2.07 -27.90
CA ASP A 75 -9.52 -3.32 -27.12
C ASP A 75 -9.28 -3.04 -25.63
N LYS A 76 -8.27 -2.22 -25.29
CA LYS A 76 -7.99 -1.83 -23.90
C LYS A 76 -9.19 -1.11 -23.27
N ALA A 77 -9.82 -0.19 -23.98
CA ALA A 77 -10.98 0.55 -23.48
C ALA A 77 -12.17 -0.39 -23.20
N LEU A 78 -12.47 -1.32 -24.12
CA LEU A 78 -13.54 -2.30 -23.94
C LEU A 78 -13.24 -3.26 -22.77
N ILE A 79 -12.01 -3.77 -22.68
CA ILE A 79 -11.59 -4.67 -21.60
C ILE A 79 -11.69 -3.95 -20.25
N VAL A 80 -11.22 -2.70 -20.14
CA VAL A 80 -11.38 -1.92 -18.91
C VAL A 80 -12.84 -1.86 -18.52
N LYS A 81 -13.72 -1.40 -19.42
CA LYS A 81 -15.16 -1.24 -19.15
C LYS A 81 -15.81 -2.52 -18.67
N VAL A 82 -15.54 -3.64 -19.35
CA VAL A 82 -16.09 -4.96 -18.99
C VAL A 82 -15.59 -5.45 -17.62
N LYS A 83 -14.38 -5.05 -17.23
CA LYS A 83 -13.76 -5.46 -15.97
C LYS A 83 -14.04 -4.52 -14.80
N LEU A 84 -14.69 -3.37 -15.03
CA LEU A 84 -15.15 -2.50 -13.94
C LEU A 84 -16.36 -3.11 -13.25
N GLN A 85 -16.39 -3.01 -11.92
CA GLN A 85 -17.51 -3.40 -11.07
C GLN A 85 -17.73 -2.37 -9.97
N GLY A 86 -18.78 -2.55 -9.16
CA GLY A 86 -19.02 -1.76 -7.95
C GLY A 86 -19.01 -0.24 -8.20
N LEU A 87 -18.22 0.48 -7.40
CA LEU A 87 -18.10 1.94 -7.48
C LEU A 87 -17.50 2.42 -8.80
N ALA A 88 -16.57 1.64 -9.37
CA ALA A 88 -15.96 1.95 -10.66
C ALA A 88 -16.96 1.88 -11.82
N LEU A 89 -17.83 0.86 -11.81
CA LEU A 89 -18.89 0.73 -12.82
C LEU A 89 -19.97 1.81 -12.65
N GLN A 90 -20.36 2.13 -11.41
CA GLN A 90 -21.28 3.24 -11.13
C GLN A 90 -20.74 4.57 -11.65
N TYR A 91 -19.44 4.82 -11.48
CA TYR A 91 -18.79 6.01 -12.01
C TYR A 91 -18.83 6.07 -13.54
N LEU A 92 -18.62 4.93 -14.23
CA LEU A 92 -18.73 4.86 -15.69
C LEU A 92 -20.17 5.14 -16.17
N HIS A 93 -21.17 4.54 -15.53
CA HIS A 93 -22.58 4.77 -15.89
C HIS A 93 -23.04 6.23 -15.67
N GLY A 94 -22.44 6.93 -14.70
CA GLY A 94 -22.70 8.35 -14.47
C GLY A 94 -22.10 9.30 -15.51
N ARG A 95 -21.33 8.79 -16.49
CA ARG A 95 -20.57 9.58 -17.47
C ARG A 95 -20.80 9.04 -18.89
N GLU A 96 -21.77 9.60 -19.60
CA GLU A 96 -22.13 9.17 -20.98
C GLU A 96 -20.98 9.33 -22.00
N ASP A 97 -20.05 10.25 -21.75
CA ASP A 97 -18.79 10.40 -22.50
C ASP A 97 -17.88 9.17 -22.39
N LEU A 98 -17.86 8.53 -21.22
CA LEU A 98 -17.02 7.37 -20.94
C LEU A 98 -17.72 6.06 -21.31
N GLY A 99 -19.05 6.00 -21.23
CA GLY A 99 -19.84 4.82 -21.56
C GLY A 99 -19.80 4.44 -23.04
N ARG A 100 -19.74 5.42 -23.96
CA ARG A 100 -19.80 5.20 -25.41
C ARG A 100 -18.68 4.32 -25.97
N ASP A 101 -19.01 3.43 -26.91
CA ASP A 101 -18.06 2.46 -27.50
C ASP A 101 -16.87 3.10 -28.24
N GLY A 102 -17.01 4.36 -28.66
CA GLY A 102 -15.94 5.15 -29.27
C GLY A 102 -15.04 5.90 -28.28
N CYS A 103 -15.19 5.73 -26.96
CA CYS A 103 -14.37 6.42 -25.97
C CYS A 103 -12.89 6.02 -26.10
N PRO A 104 -11.95 6.95 -26.36
CA PRO A 104 -10.54 6.65 -26.42
C PRO A 104 -10.03 6.14 -25.07
N TYR A 105 -9.15 5.14 -25.09
CA TYR A 105 -8.56 4.57 -23.87
C TYR A 105 -7.89 5.64 -22.98
N GLU A 106 -7.22 6.63 -23.57
CA GLU A 106 -6.54 7.68 -22.80
C GLU A 106 -7.50 8.56 -22.00
N VAL A 107 -8.70 8.83 -22.55
CA VAL A 107 -9.74 9.59 -21.85
C VAL A 107 -10.31 8.77 -20.69
N LEU A 108 -10.62 7.50 -20.95
CA LEU A 108 -11.10 6.57 -19.92
C LEU A 108 -10.06 6.37 -18.80
N ARG A 109 -8.79 6.18 -19.18
CA ARG A 109 -7.66 6.04 -18.27
C ARG A 109 -7.52 7.27 -17.38
N SER A 110 -7.51 8.46 -17.97
CA SER A 110 -7.36 9.72 -17.25
C SER A 110 -8.51 9.94 -16.27
N ALA A 111 -9.76 9.68 -16.67
CA ALA A 111 -10.92 9.82 -15.80
C ALA A 111 -10.89 8.86 -14.60
N LEU A 112 -10.51 7.59 -14.83
CA LEU A 112 -10.36 6.60 -13.75
C LEU A 112 -9.25 6.99 -12.79
N LEU A 113 -8.09 7.45 -13.30
CA LEU A 113 -7.00 7.95 -12.47
C LEU A 113 -7.46 9.17 -11.66
N GLU A 114 -8.11 10.16 -12.26
CA GLU A 114 -8.56 11.36 -11.53
C GLU A 114 -9.54 11.05 -10.40
N ARG A 115 -10.47 10.10 -10.63
CA ARG A 115 -11.50 9.75 -9.64
C ARG A 115 -10.98 8.88 -8.51
N PHE A 116 -10.16 7.88 -8.84
CA PHE A 116 -9.77 6.79 -7.93
C PHE A 116 -8.29 6.84 -7.53
N SER A 117 -7.53 7.82 -8.02
CA SER A 117 -6.21 8.11 -7.45
C SER A 117 -6.35 8.71 -6.05
N ASP A 118 -5.26 8.50 -5.32
CA ASP A 118 -5.05 9.09 -4.03
C ASP A 118 -4.83 10.59 -4.17
N LYS A 119 -5.76 11.38 -3.62
CA LYS A 119 -5.72 12.85 -3.67
C LYS A 119 -4.94 13.46 -2.51
N LEU A 120 -4.47 12.64 -1.58
CA LEU A 120 -3.77 13.12 -0.40
C LEU A 120 -2.35 13.56 -0.77
N PRO A 121 -1.90 14.75 -0.32
CA PRO A 121 -0.53 15.20 -0.55
C PRO A 121 0.50 14.23 0.01
N ASP A 122 1.69 14.20 -0.58
CA ASP A 122 2.86 13.48 -0.08
C ASP A 122 3.18 13.81 1.39
N GLN A 123 3.04 15.09 1.77
CA GLN A 123 3.25 15.56 3.14
C GLN A 123 2.31 14.87 4.15
N TYR A 124 1.08 14.54 3.75
CA TYR A 124 0.15 13.80 4.63
C TYR A 124 0.70 12.41 4.97
N TYR A 125 1.22 11.71 3.97
CA TYR A 125 1.84 10.39 4.15
C TYR A 125 3.14 10.46 4.92
N PHE A 126 3.91 11.52 4.73
CA PHE A 126 5.12 11.79 5.50
C PHE A 126 4.80 11.91 7.00
N THR A 127 3.87 12.81 7.37
CA THR A 127 3.49 13.02 8.77
C THR A 127 2.86 11.77 9.35
N SER A 128 1.96 11.12 8.60
CA SER A 128 1.29 9.91 9.05
C SER A 128 2.28 8.74 9.25
N LEU A 129 3.34 8.67 8.46
CA LEU A 129 4.40 7.65 8.61
C LEU A 129 5.21 7.93 9.89
N GLN A 130 5.56 9.19 10.16
CA GLN A 130 6.28 9.57 11.38
C GLN A 130 5.48 9.28 12.66
N GLU A 131 4.17 9.48 12.61
CA GLU A 131 3.25 9.23 13.73
C GLU A 131 2.73 7.78 13.78
N ALA A 132 3.18 6.92 12.86
CA ALA A 132 2.69 5.55 12.76
C ALA A 132 3.08 4.74 14.01
N ILE A 133 2.08 4.16 14.66
CA ILE A 133 2.27 3.25 15.79
C ILE A 133 1.61 1.91 15.43
N GLN A 134 2.27 0.81 15.79
CA GLN A 134 1.74 -0.55 15.65
C GLN A 134 0.39 -0.66 16.38
N GLY A 135 -0.61 -1.24 15.73
CA GLY A 135 -1.91 -1.55 16.32
C GLY A 135 -1.80 -2.51 17.52
N LYS A 136 -2.86 -2.60 18.35
CA LYS A 136 -2.85 -3.54 19.50
C LYS A 136 -2.89 -5.02 19.07
N MET A 137 -3.52 -5.28 17.92
CA MET A 137 -3.72 -6.61 17.34
C MET A 137 -2.99 -6.76 16.00
N GLU A 138 -2.23 -5.74 15.59
CA GLU A 138 -1.49 -5.73 14.32
C GLU A 138 -0.12 -6.40 14.55
N GLY A 139 0.20 -7.39 13.73
CA GLY A 139 1.51 -8.06 13.80
C GLY A 139 2.65 -7.12 13.42
N ALA A 140 3.86 -7.42 13.88
CA ALA A 140 5.04 -6.64 13.53
C ALA A 140 5.31 -6.58 12.01
N GLU A 141 4.97 -7.65 11.28
CA GLU A 141 5.10 -7.71 9.81
C GLU A 141 4.05 -6.85 9.11
N GLU A 142 2.77 -6.99 9.48
CA GLU A 142 1.66 -6.20 8.94
C GLU A 142 1.88 -4.69 9.16
N PHE A 143 2.39 -4.32 10.33
CA PHE A 143 2.79 -2.94 10.61
C PHE A 143 3.88 -2.45 9.66
N GLY A 144 4.87 -3.30 9.38
CA GLY A 144 5.95 -3.02 8.42
C GLY A 144 5.42 -2.78 7.01
N ASP A 145 4.48 -3.59 6.55
CA ASP A 145 3.84 -3.44 5.23
C ASP A 145 3.06 -2.13 5.13
N ARG A 146 2.33 -1.77 6.19
CA ARG A 146 1.63 -0.48 6.25
C ARG A 146 2.59 0.69 6.19
N CYS A 147 3.69 0.65 6.95
CA CYS A 147 4.74 1.66 6.88
C CYS A 147 5.36 1.76 5.48
N ARG A 148 5.66 0.62 4.81
CA ARG A 148 6.18 0.60 3.42
C ARG A 148 5.20 1.26 2.45
N LYS A 149 3.91 0.91 2.53
CA LYS A 149 2.87 1.48 1.67
C LYS A 149 2.76 2.99 1.81
N MET A 150 2.88 3.52 3.02
CA MET A 150 2.87 4.96 3.26
C MET A 150 4.16 5.63 2.77
N CYS A 151 5.33 5.02 3.03
CA CYS A 151 6.61 5.53 2.58
C CYS A 151 6.67 5.65 1.04
N GLN A 152 6.20 4.65 0.30
CA GLN A 152 6.16 4.67 -1.16
C GLN A 152 5.40 5.88 -1.74
N LYS A 153 4.34 6.33 -1.05
CA LYS A 153 3.58 7.50 -1.47
C LYS A 153 4.30 8.83 -1.25
N THR A 154 5.38 8.85 -0.47
CA THR A 154 6.23 10.02 -0.25
C THR A 154 7.39 10.12 -1.24
N ILE A 155 7.61 9.06 -2.05
CA ILE A 155 8.73 8.99 -3.00
C ILE A 155 8.30 9.66 -4.30
N ARG A 156 8.88 10.83 -4.59
CA ARG A 156 8.79 11.44 -5.92
C ARG A 156 9.62 10.67 -6.93
N ARG A 157 9.12 10.60 -8.18
CA ARG A 157 9.85 10.01 -9.31
C ARG A 157 10.61 11.09 -10.07
N VAL A 158 11.89 10.84 -10.32
CA VAL A 158 12.79 11.73 -11.07
C VAL A 158 13.46 10.90 -12.17
N ASN A 159 13.73 11.52 -13.32
CA ASN A 159 14.33 10.82 -14.46
C ASN A 159 15.81 10.47 -14.25
N ASP A 160 16.50 11.21 -13.39
CA ASP A 160 17.91 10.99 -13.08
C ASP A 160 18.07 9.84 -12.08
N GLU A 161 18.79 8.79 -12.48
CA GLU A 161 18.94 7.56 -11.70
C GLU A 161 19.68 7.79 -10.38
N GLU A 162 20.70 8.64 -10.38
CA GLU A 162 21.47 8.93 -9.17
C GLU A 162 20.65 9.71 -8.15
N THR A 163 19.93 10.73 -8.61
CA THR A 163 18.97 11.48 -7.79
C THR A 163 17.88 10.57 -7.26
N GLN A 164 17.35 9.66 -8.09
CA GLN A 164 16.33 8.70 -7.65
C GLN A 164 16.88 7.76 -6.56
N ARG A 165 18.14 7.31 -6.69
CA ARG A 165 18.81 6.48 -5.67
C ARG A 165 18.89 7.20 -4.34
N VAL A 166 19.33 8.46 -4.32
CA VAL A 166 19.42 9.27 -3.10
C VAL A 166 18.04 9.48 -2.46
N ILE A 167 17.01 9.76 -3.26
CA ILE A 167 15.64 9.90 -2.76
C ILE A 167 15.14 8.59 -2.13
N ASN A 168 15.43 7.45 -2.75
CA ASN A 168 15.03 6.14 -2.24
C ASN A 168 15.77 5.80 -0.93
N GLU A 169 17.08 6.03 -0.85
CA GLU A 169 17.86 5.82 0.37
C GLU A 169 17.31 6.66 1.54
N GLU A 170 16.99 7.92 1.29
CA GLU A 170 16.42 8.81 2.31
C GLU A 170 15.02 8.37 2.75
N ALA A 171 14.20 7.87 1.81
CA ALA A 171 12.91 7.27 2.11
C ALA A 171 13.04 5.99 2.95
N GLU A 172 14.03 5.14 2.66
CA GLU A 172 14.32 3.92 3.42
C GLU A 172 14.78 4.23 4.84
N ARG A 173 15.66 5.23 5.04
CA ARG A 173 16.07 5.69 6.38
C ARG A 173 14.86 6.15 7.19
N ARG A 174 13.98 6.95 6.58
CA ARG A 174 12.75 7.42 7.23
C ARG A 174 11.81 6.27 7.58
N LEU A 175 11.61 5.32 6.66
CA LEU A 175 10.80 4.13 6.87
C LEU A 175 11.32 3.30 8.05
N LEU A 176 12.62 3.03 8.07
CA LEU A 176 13.28 2.29 9.15
C LEU A 176 13.09 2.99 10.49
N ALA A 177 13.32 4.30 10.55
CA ALA A 177 13.13 5.09 11.76
C ALA A 177 11.67 5.03 12.24
N ALA A 178 10.70 5.25 11.36
CA ALA A 178 9.28 5.18 11.69
C ALA A 178 8.87 3.80 12.22
N TYR A 179 9.35 2.73 11.59
CA TYR A 179 9.06 1.37 12.02
C TYR A 179 9.63 1.07 13.42
N ILE A 180 10.92 1.34 13.64
CA ILE A 180 11.60 1.09 14.91
C ILE A 180 10.92 1.83 16.07
N HIS A 181 10.52 3.08 15.87
CA HIS A 181 9.87 3.89 16.91
C HIS A 181 8.39 3.58 17.09
N GLY A 182 7.71 3.14 16.03
CA GLY A 182 6.30 2.80 16.03
C GLY A 182 5.98 1.42 16.62
N LEU A 183 6.96 0.50 16.68
CA LEU A 183 6.78 -0.83 17.28
C LEU A 183 6.43 -0.75 18.77
N ARG A 184 5.47 -1.57 19.21
CA ARG A 184 4.97 -1.54 20.59
C ARG A 184 5.63 -2.58 21.50
N GLY A 185 5.58 -2.28 22.80
CA GLY A 185 5.92 -3.22 23.87
C GLY A 185 7.37 -3.69 23.87
N VAL A 186 7.57 -4.93 24.33
CA VAL A 186 8.91 -5.56 24.45
C VAL A 186 9.56 -5.74 23.09
N VAL A 187 8.77 -6.07 22.05
CA VAL A 187 9.26 -6.20 20.66
C VAL A 187 9.92 -4.90 20.21
N GLY A 188 9.22 -3.77 20.30
CA GLY A 188 9.77 -2.47 19.91
C GLY A 188 10.94 -2.02 20.78
N GLN A 189 10.95 -2.35 22.07
CA GLN A 189 12.09 -2.08 22.94
C GLN A 189 13.35 -2.86 22.51
N GLN A 190 13.22 -4.16 22.26
CA GLN A 190 14.34 -5.00 21.86
C GLN A 190 14.89 -4.64 20.48
N VAL A 191 14.01 -4.34 19.51
CA VAL A 191 14.44 -3.89 18.17
C VAL A 191 15.24 -2.59 18.26
N ARG A 192 14.82 -1.64 19.10
CA ARG A 192 15.55 -0.37 19.35
C ARG A 192 16.93 -0.60 19.93
N TYR A 193 17.10 -1.54 20.87
CA TYR A 193 18.41 -1.84 21.43
C TYR A 193 19.38 -2.44 20.40
N GLN A 194 18.88 -3.22 19.45
CA GLN A 194 19.71 -3.85 18.43
C GLN A 194 20.08 -2.91 17.28
N MET A 195 19.35 -1.79 17.11
CA MET A 195 19.56 -0.78 16.06
C MET A 195 19.85 -1.41 14.67
N PRO A 196 18.86 -2.06 14.04
CA PRO A 196 19.03 -2.63 12.72
C PRO A 196 19.34 -1.56 11.67
N ASN A 197 20.08 -1.93 10.62
CA ASN A 197 20.57 -0.99 9.61
C ASN A 197 19.69 -0.90 8.35
N ASN A 198 18.69 -1.77 8.23
CA ASN A 198 17.75 -1.77 7.11
C ASN A 198 16.39 -2.34 7.54
N MET A 199 15.38 -2.09 6.71
CA MET A 199 14.00 -2.47 7.01
C MET A 199 13.80 -3.98 7.10
N ASP A 200 14.43 -4.76 6.21
CA ASP A 200 14.27 -6.21 6.18
C ASP A 200 14.83 -6.88 7.43
N GLN A 201 15.99 -6.42 7.89
CA GLN A 201 16.59 -6.83 9.16
C GLN A 201 15.69 -6.47 10.33
N ALA A 202 15.14 -5.25 10.35
CA ALA A 202 14.25 -4.80 11.42
C ALA A 202 12.97 -5.64 11.51
N VAL A 203 12.32 -5.94 10.39
CA VAL A 203 11.11 -6.78 10.34
C VAL A 203 11.42 -8.21 10.77
N LYS A 204 12.49 -8.81 10.22
CA LYS A 204 12.90 -10.17 10.59
C LYS A 204 13.14 -10.28 12.10
N LEU A 205 13.81 -9.29 12.67
CA LEU A 205 14.08 -9.23 14.10
C LEU A 205 12.78 -9.11 14.91
N ALA A 206 11.91 -8.16 14.53
CA ALA A 206 10.65 -7.92 15.22
C ALA A 206 9.73 -9.15 15.21
N VAL A 207 9.59 -9.83 14.06
CA VAL A 207 8.82 -11.07 13.92
C VAL A 207 9.40 -12.20 14.78
N THR A 208 10.73 -12.33 14.80
CA THR A 208 11.41 -13.34 15.62
C THR A 208 11.12 -13.12 17.10
N ILE A 209 11.29 -11.88 17.58
CA ILE A 209 11.03 -11.52 18.98
C ILE A 209 9.54 -11.73 19.31
N GLU A 210 8.64 -11.29 18.45
CA GLU A 210 7.20 -11.43 18.67
C GLU A 210 6.80 -12.90 18.82
N ASN A 211 7.35 -13.79 17.99
CA ASN A 211 7.12 -15.23 18.08
C ASN A 211 7.71 -15.83 19.37
N VAL A 212 8.94 -15.43 19.74
CA VAL A 212 9.57 -15.87 21.00
C VAL A 212 8.75 -15.44 22.22
N GLU A 213 8.31 -14.18 22.26
CA GLU A 213 7.46 -13.63 23.33
C GLU A 213 6.12 -14.35 23.42
N LYS A 214 5.48 -14.63 22.27
CA LYS A 214 4.23 -15.43 22.21
C LYS A 214 4.45 -16.81 22.82
N HIS A 215 5.51 -17.51 22.43
CA HIS A 215 5.82 -18.84 22.99
C HIS A 215 6.20 -18.80 24.48
N GLN A 216 6.92 -17.78 24.94
CA GLN A 216 7.26 -17.61 26.35
C GLN A 216 6.02 -17.39 27.19
N ARG A 217 5.07 -16.56 26.74
CA ARG A 217 3.78 -16.36 27.41
C ARG A 217 2.95 -17.64 27.52
N LEU A 218 2.98 -18.48 26.48
CA LEU A 218 2.30 -19.78 26.50
C LEU A 218 2.94 -20.75 27.51
N ARG A 219 4.27 -20.72 27.67
CA ARG A 219 5.00 -21.56 28.63
C ARG A 219 4.88 -21.08 30.08
N GLU A 220 4.99 -19.78 30.30
CA GLU A 220 4.94 -19.18 31.65
C GLU A 220 3.51 -19.11 32.23
N GLY A 221 2.49 -19.31 31.38
CA GLY A 221 1.09 -19.13 31.76
C GLY A 221 0.76 -17.67 32.12
N PRO A 222 -0.52 -17.33 32.35
CA PRO A 222 -0.85 -16.01 32.88
C PRO A 222 -0.17 -15.83 34.24
N ARG A 223 0.71 -14.83 34.37
CA ARG A 223 1.27 -14.43 35.66
C ARG A 223 0.11 -14.07 36.59
N ASN A 224 -0.26 -14.99 37.47
CA ASN A 224 -1.30 -14.77 38.46
C ASN A 224 -0.80 -13.71 39.45
N ILE A 225 -1.16 -12.45 39.20
CA ILE A 225 -0.94 -11.32 40.12
C ILE A 225 -1.58 -11.64 41.49
N PHE A 226 -2.59 -12.52 41.52
CA PHE A 226 -3.21 -13.05 42.73
C PHE A 226 -2.30 -13.97 43.56
N ALA A 227 -1.33 -14.67 42.96
CA ALA A 227 -0.36 -15.49 43.71
C ALA A 227 0.65 -14.62 44.47
N ALA A 228 1.08 -13.49 43.90
CA ALA A 228 1.92 -12.52 44.60
C ALA A 228 1.24 -11.93 45.85
N ARG A 229 -0.09 -11.90 45.89
CA ARG A 229 -0.88 -11.48 47.06
C ARG A 229 -0.93 -12.56 48.16
N GLN A 230 -0.80 -13.84 47.80
CA GLN A 230 -0.73 -14.94 48.75
C GLN A 230 0.64 -14.99 49.45
N ASP A 231 1.73 -14.69 48.72
CA ASP A 231 3.09 -14.61 49.27
C ASP A 231 3.41 -13.27 49.97
N ALA A 232 2.56 -12.25 49.81
CA ALA A 232 2.74 -10.98 50.50
C ALA A 232 2.58 -11.16 52.01
N ARG A 233 3.68 -10.99 52.75
CA ARG A 233 3.69 -10.96 54.22
C ARG A 233 3.33 -9.56 54.71
N CYS A 234 2.41 -9.50 55.66
CA CYS A 234 2.02 -8.26 56.31
C CYS A 234 3.19 -7.65 57.08
N TYR A 235 3.58 -6.41 56.79
CA TYR A 235 4.65 -5.70 57.51
C TYR A 235 4.36 -5.41 58.98
N ARG A 236 3.10 -5.59 59.44
CA ARG A 236 2.71 -5.41 60.84
C ARG A 236 2.81 -6.70 61.66
N CYS A 237 2.39 -7.84 61.12
CA CYS A 237 2.31 -9.11 61.85
C CYS A 237 3.08 -10.27 61.22
N ALA A 238 3.78 -10.03 60.11
CA ALA A 238 4.52 -11.00 59.31
C ALA A 238 3.71 -12.19 58.75
N LYS A 239 2.38 -12.21 58.91
CA LYS A 239 1.51 -13.26 58.36
C LYS A 239 1.23 -13.05 56.86
N PRO A 240 1.20 -14.11 56.05
CA PRO A 240 0.92 -14.03 54.62
C PRO A 240 -0.56 -13.71 54.31
N GLY A 241 -0.85 -13.38 53.05
CA GLY A 241 -2.22 -13.25 52.52
C GLY A 241 -2.89 -11.88 52.67
N HIS A 242 -2.23 -10.87 53.27
CA HIS A 242 -2.74 -9.50 53.36
C HIS A 242 -1.62 -8.47 53.57
N TYR A 243 -1.90 -7.20 53.25
CA TYR A 243 -0.97 -6.09 53.49
C TYR A 243 -1.22 -5.43 54.86
N ALA A 244 -0.25 -4.65 55.36
CA ALA A 244 -0.34 -3.99 56.68
C ALA A 244 -1.57 -3.08 56.86
N ARG A 245 -2.10 -2.52 55.77
CA ARG A 245 -3.33 -1.70 55.76
C ARG A 245 -4.61 -2.51 56.02
N ASP A 246 -4.60 -3.80 55.66
CA ASP A 246 -5.73 -4.71 55.78
C ASP A 246 -5.60 -5.62 57.03
N CYS A 247 -4.64 -5.30 57.92
CA CYS A 247 -4.32 -6.12 59.08
C CYS A 247 -5.32 -5.91 60.22
N ARG A 248 -6.00 -6.99 60.63
CA ARG A 248 -6.99 -6.98 61.74
C ARG A 248 -6.40 -7.09 63.14
N GLN A 249 -5.07 -7.19 63.27
CA GLN A 249 -4.41 -7.21 64.58
C GLN A 249 -4.24 -5.78 65.12
N ALA A 250 -4.65 -5.57 66.36
CA ALA A 250 -4.39 -4.34 67.10
C ALA A 250 -2.86 -4.13 67.23
N PRO A 251 -2.37 -2.88 67.24
CA PRO A 251 -0.95 -2.62 67.46
C PRO A 251 -0.55 -3.18 68.83
N ASP A 252 0.41 -4.11 68.82
CA ASP A 252 0.98 -4.67 70.04
C ASP A 252 1.85 -3.57 70.66
N HIS A 253 1.27 -2.81 71.59
CA HIS A 253 2.05 -1.95 72.46
C HIS A 253 2.87 -2.87 73.38
N VAL A 254 4.05 -3.24 72.92
CA VAL A 254 5.09 -3.80 73.78
C VAL A 254 5.47 -2.71 74.75
N LEU A 255 4.88 -2.74 75.95
CA LEU A 255 5.38 -2.03 77.11
C LEU A 255 6.71 -2.69 77.49
N THR A 256 7.81 -2.16 76.94
CA THR A 256 9.14 -2.39 77.48
C THR A 256 9.24 -1.70 78.83
N GLY A 257 9.28 -2.51 79.90
CA GLY A 257 9.77 -2.11 81.22
C GLY A 257 11.29 -2.14 81.28
#